data_AF-A0A1C4KNX1-F1
#
_entry.id   AF-A0A1C4KNX1-F1
#
_cell.length_a   1.000
_cell.length_b   1.000
_cell.length_c   1.000
_cell.angle_alpha   90.00
_cell.angle_beta   90.00
_cell.angle_gamma   90.00
#
_symmetry.space_group_name_H-M   'P 1'
#
loop_
_entity.id
_entity.type
_entity.pdbx_description
1 polymer ?
#
loop_
_entity_poly.entity_id
_entity_poly.type
_entity_poly.pdbx_seq_one_letter_code
_entity_poly.pdbx_strand_id
1 'polypeptide(L)'
;MAGHTGVRGAGRDAEWAADAAEIRAALLRLRRATGLPVAFGGPLVGAGATRVRIGELSGTATAALDGLAVSAGNGLGGKAITLTRPCTVTDYRVARSISHEYDTPVAAEGLRSVLAVPVVVRRRVRAVLYGALRAPQPLGDRTLRAAVEAARDVEQ
;
A
#
# COMPACT_ATOMS: atom_id res chain seq x y z
N MET A 1 9.98 -44.21 15.45
CA MET A 1 8.65 -43.57 15.35
C MET A 1 8.86 -42.19 14.75
N ALA A 2 8.30 -41.97 13.55
CA ALA A 2 8.50 -40.84 12.61
C ALA A 2 8.48 -39.45 13.29
N GLY A 3 9.33 -38.47 12.93
CA GLY A 3 9.50 -37.90 11.58
C GLY A 3 8.55 -36.70 11.42
N HIS A 4 8.91 -35.53 11.95
CA HIS A 4 8.09 -34.31 11.92
C HIS A 4 8.91 -33.17 11.30
N THR A 5 9.17 -33.22 10.00
CA THR A 5 9.97 -32.17 9.34
C THR A 5 9.31 -31.71 8.04
N GLY A 6 8.77 -30.49 8.10
CA GLY A 6 8.88 -29.49 7.03
C GLY A 6 8.09 -29.70 5.73
N VAL A 7 6.80 -29.33 5.70
CA VAL A 7 6.09 -29.06 4.42
C VAL A 7 5.12 -27.86 4.48
N ARG A 8 5.38 -26.83 5.32
CA ARG A 8 4.52 -25.63 5.46
C ARG A 8 5.15 -24.30 4.96
N GLY A 9 6.25 -24.35 4.22
CA GLY A 9 6.93 -23.16 3.65
C GLY A 9 6.46 -22.82 2.24
N ALA A 10 6.66 -23.76 1.30
CA ALA A 10 6.51 -23.53 -0.14
C ALA A 10 5.15 -22.95 -0.58
N GLY A 11 4.04 -23.35 0.04
CA GLY A 11 2.72 -22.82 -0.31
C GLY A 11 2.52 -21.35 0.07
N ARG A 12 3.06 -20.93 1.23
CA ARG A 12 2.99 -19.53 1.67
C ARG A 12 3.97 -18.63 0.91
N ASP A 13 5.12 -19.17 0.56
CA ASP A 13 6.13 -18.45 -0.22
C ASP A 13 5.64 -18.22 -1.66
N ALA A 14 4.96 -19.21 -2.26
CA ALA A 14 4.35 -19.10 -3.57
C ALA A 14 3.12 -18.16 -3.58
N GLU A 15 2.24 -18.24 -2.57
CA GLU A 15 1.11 -17.31 -2.40
C GLU A 15 1.61 -15.88 -2.20
N TRP A 16 2.64 -15.68 -1.37
CA TRP A 16 3.29 -14.39 -1.19
C TRP A 16 3.89 -13.84 -2.49
N ALA A 17 4.56 -14.69 -3.28
CA ALA A 17 5.14 -14.30 -4.55
C ALA A 17 4.06 -13.94 -5.60
N ALA A 18 2.92 -14.62 -5.60
CA ALA A 18 1.77 -14.31 -6.44
C ALA A 18 1.13 -12.98 -6.03
N ASP A 19 0.84 -12.79 -4.74
CA ASP A 19 0.33 -11.52 -4.19
C ASP A 19 1.26 -10.35 -4.54
N ALA A 20 2.57 -10.55 -4.38
CA ALA A 20 3.60 -9.59 -4.74
C ALA A 20 3.57 -9.24 -6.25
N ALA A 21 3.41 -10.24 -7.12
CA ALA A 21 3.32 -10.02 -8.57
C ALA A 21 2.06 -9.27 -8.98
N GLU A 22 0.91 -9.60 -8.39
CA GLU A 22 -0.37 -8.92 -8.63
C GLU A 22 -0.33 -7.47 -8.15
N ILE A 23 0.18 -7.24 -6.94
CA ILE A 23 0.34 -5.89 -6.37
C ILE A 23 1.30 -5.07 -7.23
N ARG A 24 2.45 -5.64 -7.62
CA ARG A 24 3.39 -4.97 -8.52
C ARG A 24 2.75 -4.55 -9.84
N ALA A 25 1.97 -5.44 -10.45
CA ALA A 25 1.23 -5.11 -11.67
C ALA A 25 0.21 -3.98 -11.42
N ALA A 26 -0.49 -4.02 -10.29
CA ALA A 26 -1.43 -2.97 -9.87
C ALA A 26 -0.74 -1.62 -9.68
N LEU A 27 0.45 -1.58 -9.06
CA LEU A 27 1.21 -0.34 -8.89
C LEU A 27 1.66 0.26 -10.22
N LEU A 28 2.07 -0.58 -11.17
CA LEU A 28 2.41 -0.11 -12.52
C LEU A 28 1.20 0.47 -13.24
N ARG A 29 0.02 -0.15 -13.12
CA ARG A 29 -1.24 0.39 -13.66
C ARG A 29 -1.62 1.70 -12.96
N LEU A 30 -1.53 1.76 -11.64
CA LEU A 30 -1.81 2.94 -10.84
C LEU A 30 -0.95 4.12 -11.30
N ARG A 31 0.37 3.93 -11.45
CA ARG A 31 1.26 5.00 -11.94
C ARG A 31 0.89 5.47 -13.34
N ARG A 32 0.62 4.54 -14.26
CA ARG A 32 0.23 4.86 -15.64
C ARG A 32 -1.09 5.63 -15.70
N ALA A 33 -2.11 5.19 -14.95
CA ALA A 33 -3.44 5.79 -14.97
C ALA A 33 -3.50 7.14 -14.24
N THR A 34 -2.69 7.32 -13.20
CA THR A 34 -2.72 8.53 -12.36
C THR A 34 -1.67 9.58 -12.73
N GLY A 35 -0.62 9.19 -13.45
CA GLY A 35 0.56 10.02 -13.70
C GLY A 35 1.46 10.23 -12.49
N LEU A 36 1.23 9.51 -11.37
CA LEU A 36 2.00 9.71 -10.15
C LEU A 36 3.42 9.13 -10.29
N PRO A 37 4.45 9.89 -9.88
CA PRO A 37 5.83 9.48 -10.05
C PRO A 37 6.20 8.30 -9.14
N VAL A 38 5.54 8.17 -7.97
CA VAL A 38 5.81 7.15 -6.97
C VAL A 38 4.53 6.35 -6.71
N ALA A 39 4.64 5.02 -6.69
CA ALA A 39 3.63 4.13 -6.14
C ALA A 39 4.29 3.00 -5.36
N PHE A 40 3.66 2.58 -4.29
CA PHE A 40 4.14 1.48 -3.45
C PHE A 40 2.97 0.79 -2.77
N GLY A 41 3.16 -0.39 -2.21
CA GLY A 41 2.08 -1.10 -1.54
C GLY A 41 2.49 -2.47 -1.06
N GLY A 42 1.48 -3.19 -0.57
CA GLY A 42 1.69 -4.55 -0.13
C GLY A 42 0.43 -5.19 0.44
N PRO A 43 0.48 -6.51 0.67
CA PRO A 43 -0.64 -7.27 1.20
C PRO A 43 -0.84 -6.98 2.68
N LEU A 44 -2.06 -7.24 3.16
CA LEU A 44 -2.36 -7.30 4.58
C LEU A 44 -1.84 -8.63 5.13
N VAL A 45 -1.17 -8.53 6.27
CA VAL A 45 -0.51 -9.63 6.98
C VAL A 45 -0.96 -9.67 8.43
N GLY A 46 -0.67 -10.81 9.07
CA GLY A 46 -0.98 -11.05 10.48
C GLY A 46 -2.38 -11.60 10.71
N ALA A 47 -2.61 -12.10 11.93
CA ALA A 47 -3.90 -12.63 12.34
C ALA A 47 -4.98 -11.54 12.22
N GLY A 48 -6.02 -11.80 11.42
CA GLY A 48 -7.12 -10.86 11.19
C GLY A 48 -6.86 -9.78 10.14
N ALA A 49 -5.75 -9.83 9.38
CA ALA A 49 -5.43 -8.87 8.31
C ALA A 49 -5.51 -7.41 8.81
N THR A 50 -4.67 -7.09 9.80
CA THR A 50 -4.72 -5.79 10.51
C THR A 50 -3.52 -4.90 10.19
N ARG A 51 -2.55 -5.39 9.41
CA ARG A 51 -1.33 -4.64 9.08
C ARG A 51 -0.97 -4.83 7.62
N VAL A 52 -0.61 -3.77 6.92
CA VAL A 52 -0.02 -3.86 5.58
C VAL A 52 1.49 -4.00 5.72
N ARG A 53 2.08 -4.95 5.00
CA ARG A 53 3.54 -5.02 4.86
C ARG A 53 3.91 -4.50 3.48
N ILE A 54 4.52 -3.33 3.42
CA ILE A 54 5.03 -2.76 2.17
C ILE A 54 6.20 -3.64 1.71
N GLY A 55 6.12 -4.09 0.46
CA GLY A 55 7.18 -4.88 -0.17
C GLY A 55 7.27 -4.64 -1.68
N GLU A 56 6.31 -3.93 -2.25
CA GLU A 56 6.30 -3.59 -3.66
C GLU A 56 6.44 -2.08 -3.84
N LEU A 57 7.48 -1.67 -4.56
CA LEU A 57 7.84 -0.28 -4.77
C LEU A 57 7.98 0.02 -6.27
N SER A 58 7.60 1.22 -6.70
CA SER A 58 7.73 1.67 -8.08
C SER A 58 7.95 3.18 -8.14
N GLY A 59 9.10 3.61 -8.66
CA GLY A 59 9.47 5.02 -8.76
C GLY A 59 10.01 5.63 -7.45
N THR A 60 10.24 4.81 -6.43
CA THR A 60 10.95 5.22 -5.21
C THR A 60 12.42 5.49 -5.50
N ALA A 61 13.00 6.47 -4.82
CA ALA A 61 14.41 6.82 -4.87
C ALA A 61 15.23 6.09 -3.80
N THR A 62 14.55 5.58 -2.76
CA THR A 62 15.15 4.87 -1.63
C THR A 62 14.45 3.54 -1.36
N ALA A 63 15.06 2.71 -0.53
CA ALA A 63 14.44 1.52 0.04
C ALA A 63 13.76 1.78 1.40
N ALA A 64 13.60 3.05 1.83
CA ALA A 64 13.13 3.39 3.17
C ALA A 64 11.70 2.88 3.49
N LEU A 65 10.90 2.67 2.44
CA LEU A 65 9.54 2.15 2.55
C LEU A 65 9.49 0.61 2.48
N ASP A 66 10.55 -0.04 2.01
CA ASP A 66 10.58 -1.49 1.87
C ASP A 66 10.54 -2.18 3.25
N GLY A 67 9.72 -3.21 3.38
CA GLY A 67 9.50 -3.92 4.63
C GLY A 67 8.70 -3.16 5.69
N LEU A 68 8.29 -1.91 5.43
CA LEU A 68 7.55 -1.10 6.39
C LEU A 68 6.17 -1.72 6.70
N ALA A 69 5.87 -1.86 7.98
CA ALA A 69 4.65 -2.51 8.44
C ALA A 69 3.66 -1.48 9.01
N VAL A 70 2.61 -1.16 8.23
CA VAL A 70 1.61 -0.14 8.55
C VAL A 70 0.40 -0.76 9.24
N SER A 71 0.15 -0.41 10.50
CA SER A 71 -0.95 -1.00 11.27
C SER A 71 -2.28 -0.29 10.98
N ALA A 72 -3.40 -1.02 11.01
CA ALA A 72 -4.74 -0.46 10.89
C ALA A 72 -4.96 0.63 11.94
N GLY A 73 -5.63 1.71 11.55
CA GLY A 73 -5.80 2.91 12.38
C GLY A 73 -4.63 3.89 12.41
N ASN A 74 -3.41 3.49 12.00
CA ASN A 74 -2.22 4.35 12.05
C ASN A 74 -1.78 4.82 10.66
N GLY A 75 -1.39 6.10 10.58
CA GLY A 75 -1.00 6.76 9.35
C GLY A 75 -2.12 6.80 8.32
N LEU A 76 -1.77 7.17 7.08
CA LEU A 76 -2.72 7.21 5.98
C LEU A 76 -3.24 5.81 5.60
N GLY A 77 -2.33 4.84 5.58
CA GLY A 77 -2.63 3.46 5.21
C GLY A 77 -3.58 2.78 6.18
N GLY A 78 -3.29 2.87 7.47
CA GLY A 78 -4.14 2.29 8.51
C GLY A 78 -5.53 2.91 8.51
N LYS A 79 -5.64 4.22 8.29
CA LYS A 79 -6.92 4.91 8.13
C LYS A 79 -7.72 4.38 6.93
N ALA A 80 -7.07 4.17 5.78
CA ALA A 80 -7.72 3.62 4.59
C ALA A 80 -8.26 2.21 4.82
N ILE A 81 -7.54 1.37 5.58
CA ILE A 81 -7.99 0.03 5.99
C ILE A 81 -9.23 0.14 6.88
N THR A 82 -9.15 0.92 7.96
CA THR A 82 -10.26 1.09 8.93
C THR A 82 -11.53 1.60 8.28
N LEU A 83 -11.41 2.56 7.36
CA LEU A 83 -12.56 3.12 6.65
C LEU A 83 -13.01 2.25 5.47
N THR A 84 -12.20 1.29 5.03
CA THR A 84 -12.37 0.54 3.78
C THR A 84 -12.62 1.49 2.60
N ARG A 85 -11.93 2.64 2.60
CA ARG A 85 -12.12 3.72 1.63
C ARG A 85 -10.79 4.37 1.27
N PRO A 86 -10.67 4.88 0.02
CA PRO A 86 -9.51 5.67 -0.38
C PRO A 86 -9.34 6.91 0.50
N CYS A 87 -8.11 7.21 0.89
CA CYS A 87 -7.75 8.38 1.68
C CYS A 87 -6.61 9.14 1.01
N THR A 88 -6.63 10.47 1.11
CA THR A 88 -5.56 11.33 0.58
C THR A 88 -5.14 12.38 1.59
N VAL A 89 -3.88 12.79 1.53
CA VAL A 89 -3.34 13.96 2.21
C VAL A 89 -2.52 14.78 1.22
N THR A 90 -2.69 16.10 1.29
CA THR A 90 -1.97 17.04 0.41
C THR A 90 -0.53 17.27 0.88
N ASP A 91 -0.32 17.31 2.20
CA ASP A 91 1.02 17.39 2.78
C ASP A 91 1.10 16.52 4.03
N TYR A 92 1.70 15.34 3.87
CA TYR A 92 1.82 14.31 4.89
C TYR A 92 2.46 14.84 6.16
N ARG A 93 3.49 15.71 6.05
CA ARG A 93 4.27 16.21 7.19
C ARG A 93 3.45 17.02 8.19
N VAL A 94 2.37 17.66 7.74
CA VAL A 94 1.54 18.55 8.56
C VAL A 94 0.10 18.07 8.68
N ALA A 95 -0.20 16.88 8.13
CA ALA A 95 -1.55 16.35 8.06
C ALA A 95 -2.04 15.85 9.43
N ARG A 96 -2.75 16.71 10.16
CA ARG A 96 -3.39 16.39 11.45
C ARG A 96 -4.47 15.30 11.39
N SER A 97 -4.87 14.87 10.19
CA SER A 97 -5.92 13.87 9.98
C SER A 97 -5.40 12.43 9.96
N ILE A 98 -4.09 12.26 10.08
CA ILE A 98 -3.38 10.97 10.20
C ILE A 98 -2.41 11.05 11.38
N SER A 99 -1.97 9.91 11.86
CA SER A 99 -0.86 9.82 12.80
C SER A 99 0.49 9.77 12.05
N HIS A 100 1.57 10.08 12.76
CA HIS A 100 2.89 10.40 12.20
C HIS A 100 3.98 9.38 12.54
N GLU A 101 3.62 8.14 12.88
CA GLU A 101 4.59 7.08 13.22
C GLU A 101 5.51 6.71 12.05
N TYR A 102 5.13 7.06 10.83
CA TYR A 102 5.85 6.73 9.60
C TYR A 102 6.54 7.93 8.95
N ASP A 103 6.66 9.05 9.67
CA ASP A 103 7.29 10.27 9.16
C ASP A 103 8.74 10.03 8.70
N THR A 104 9.54 9.28 9.45
CA THR A 104 10.94 9.00 9.09
C THR A 104 11.08 8.35 7.71
N PRO A 105 10.47 7.18 7.42
CA PRO A 105 10.59 6.56 6.09
C PRO A 105 9.90 7.37 4.99
N VAL A 106 8.78 8.05 5.29
CA VAL A 106 8.07 8.92 4.32
C VAL A 106 8.90 10.14 3.95
N ALA A 107 9.58 10.75 4.93
CA ALA A 107 10.45 11.91 4.73
C ALA A 107 11.75 11.53 4.02
N ALA A 108 12.32 10.35 4.31
CA ALA A 108 13.50 9.83 3.63
C ALA A 108 13.25 9.64 2.11
N GLU A 109 12.04 9.23 1.74
CA GLU A 109 11.62 9.12 0.33
C GLU A 109 11.17 10.49 -0.27
N GLY A 110 11.09 11.52 0.57
CA GLY A 110 10.70 12.87 0.16
C GLY A 110 9.21 13.03 -0.18
N LEU A 111 8.35 12.13 0.30
CA LEU A 111 6.93 12.16 -0.02
C LEU A 111 6.22 13.31 0.72
N ARG A 112 5.31 13.98 0.01
CA ARG A 112 4.49 15.09 0.54
C ARG A 112 3.02 14.80 0.34
N SER A 113 2.54 14.71 -0.90
CA SER A 113 1.15 14.31 -1.14
C SER A 113 1.07 12.81 -1.30
N VAL A 114 0.17 12.18 -0.57
CA VAL A 114 0.06 10.71 -0.54
C VAL A 114 -1.41 10.34 -0.62
N LEU A 115 -1.72 9.35 -1.46
CA LEU A 115 -2.99 8.64 -1.43
C LEU A 115 -2.77 7.19 -0.96
N ALA A 116 -3.79 6.62 -0.34
CA ALA A 116 -3.88 5.22 0.02
C ALA A 116 -5.21 4.67 -0.49
N VAL A 117 -5.18 3.56 -1.24
CA VAL A 117 -6.33 2.88 -1.81
C VAL A 117 -6.36 1.44 -1.30
N PRO A 118 -7.39 1.03 -0.56
CA PRO A 118 -7.55 -0.37 -0.17
C PRO A 118 -8.00 -1.21 -1.36
N VAL A 119 -7.38 -2.38 -1.55
CA VAL A 119 -7.82 -3.44 -2.47
C VAL A 119 -8.80 -4.33 -1.70
N VAL A 120 -10.06 -4.37 -2.12
CA VAL A 120 -11.16 -4.97 -1.35
C VAL A 120 -11.74 -6.19 -2.04
N VAL A 121 -11.42 -7.34 -1.47
CA VAL A 121 -11.66 -8.69 -1.98
C VAL A 121 -12.72 -9.40 -1.20
N ARG A 122 -13.82 -9.78 -1.86
CA ARG A 122 -14.97 -10.43 -1.19
C ARG A 122 -15.38 -9.69 0.10
N ARG A 123 -15.42 -8.35 0.04
CA ARG A 123 -15.69 -7.43 1.18
C ARG A 123 -14.61 -7.37 2.28
N ARG A 124 -13.38 -7.80 2.02
CA ARG A 124 -12.25 -7.70 2.94
C ARG A 124 -11.06 -7.00 2.30
N VAL A 125 -10.41 -6.11 3.02
CA VAL A 125 -9.18 -5.47 2.53
C VAL A 125 -8.06 -6.52 2.49
N ARG A 126 -7.44 -6.75 1.32
CA ARG A 126 -6.31 -7.70 1.14
C ARG A 126 -4.98 -7.02 0.89
N ALA A 127 -5.00 -5.83 0.32
CA ALA A 127 -3.80 -5.03 0.10
C ALA A 127 -4.12 -3.54 0.22
N VAL A 128 -3.09 -2.71 0.33
CA VAL A 128 -3.21 -1.26 0.16
C VAL A 128 -2.19 -0.81 -0.88
N LEU A 129 -2.67 -0.04 -1.85
CA LEU A 129 -1.85 0.63 -2.85
C LEU A 129 -1.71 2.10 -2.47
N TYR A 130 -0.50 2.62 -2.55
CA TYR A 130 -0.19 4.02 -2.31
C TYR A 130 0.31 4.65 -3.60
N GLY A 131 -0.07 5.91 -3.80
CA GLY A 131 0.49 6.78 -4.83
C GLY A 131 0.93 8.09 -4.19
N ALA A 132 2.03 8.67 -4.65
CA ALA A 132 2.59 9.83 -3.98
C ALA A 132 3.30 10.81 -4.91
N LEU A 133 3.40 12.05 -4.44
CA LEU A 133 4.15 13.16 -5.01
C LEU A 133 5.18 13.65 -3.99
N ARG A 134 6.31 14.16 -4.48
CA ARG A 134 7.34 14.81 -3.66
C ARG A 134 7.11 16.31 -3.43
N ALA A 135 6.00 16.83 -3.95
CA ALA A 135 5.56 18.22 -3.78
C ALA A 135 4.23 18.25 -3.04
N PRO A 136 3.97 19.24 -2.16
CA PRO A 136 2.71 19.36 -1.43
C PRO A 136 1.63 19.98 -2.33
N GLN A 137 0.93 19.14 -3.10
CA GLN A 137 -0.17 19.57 -3.96
C GLN A 137 -1.38 18.62 -3.88
N PRO A 138 -2.61 19.13 -4.00
CA PRO A 138 -3.79 18.28 -3.92
C PRO A 138 -3.80 17.20 -5.02
N LEU A 139 -4.09 15.96 -4.61
CA LEU A 139 -4.37 14.88 -5.54
C LEU A 139 -5.84 15.02 -5.98
N GLY A 140 -6.05 15.43 -7.23
CA GLY A 140 -7.39 15.72 -7.76
C GLY A 140 -8.28 14.48 -7.88
N ASP A 141 -9.59 14.71 -8.00
CA ASP A 141 -10.61 13.64 -8.07
C ASP A 141 -10.37 12.64 -9.20
N ARG A 142 -9.85 13.09 -10.34
CA ARG A 142 -9.50 12.21 -11.47
C ARG A 142 -8.41 11.22 -11.08
N THR A 143 -7.37 11.70 -10.40
CA THR A 143 -6.29 10.86 -9.86
C THR A 143 -6.83 9.85 -8.86
N LEU A 144 -7.72 10.27 -7.96
CA LEU A 144 -8.33 9.38 -6.97
C LEU A 144 -9.17 8.28 -7.64
N ARG A 145 -10.02 8.64 -8.61
CA ARG A 145 -10.84 7.68 -9.36
C ARG A 145 -10.00 6.66 -10.13
N ALA A 146 -9.00 7.14 -10.87
CA ALA A 146 -8.07 6.27 -11.60
C ALA A 146 -7.30 5.31 -10.67
N ALA A 147 -6.91 5.76 -9.48
CA ALA A 147 -6.27 4.90 -8.50
C ALA A 147 -7.23 3.83 -7.93
N VAL A 148 -8.50 4.18 -7.71
CA VAL A 148 -9.54 3.24 -7.28
C VAL A 148 -9.81 2.18 -8.34
N GLU A 149 -9.88 2.57 -9.61
CA GLU A 149 -10.03 1.64 -10.73
C GLU A 149 -8.85 0.66 -10.80
N ALA A 150 -7.61 1.17 -10.74
CA ALA A 150 -6.42 0.31 -10.72
C ALA A 150 -6.38 -0.67 -9.54
N ALA A 151 -6.96 -0.32 -8.39
CA ALA A 151 -7.04 -1.20 -7.22
C ALA A 151 -8.13 -2.28 -7.36
N ARG A 152 -9.19 -2.05 -8.15
CA ARG A 152 -10.25 -3.03 -8.39
C ARG A 152 -9.81 -4.15 -9.33
N ASP A 153 -8.87 -3.85 -10.24
CA ASP A 153 -8.36 -4.81 -11.22
C ASP A 153 -7.40 -5.87 -10.64
N VAL A 154 -7.11 -5.82 -9.34
CA VAL A 154 -6.23 -6.78 -8.65
C VAL A 154 -6.92 -8.13 -8.42
N GLU A 155 -8.23 -8.21 -8.66
CA GLU A 155 -9.05 -9.40 -8.35
C GLU A 155 -9.86 -9.98 -9.50
N GLN A 156 -9.81 -9.34 -10.67
CA GLN A 156 -10.62 -9.71 -11.82
C GLN A 156 -10.02 -10.90 -12.57
#